data_AF-A0A2V9SK86-F1
#
_entry.id   AF-A0A2V9SK86-F1
#
_cell.length_a   1.000
_cell.length_b   1.000
_cell.length_c   1.000
_cell.angle_alpha   90.00
_cell.angle_beta   90.00
_cell.angle_gamma   90.00
#
_symmetry.space_group_name_H-M   'P 1'
#
loop_
_entity.id
_entity.type
_entity.pdbx_description
1 polymer ?
#
loop_
_entity_poly.entity_id
_entity_poly.type
_entity_poly.pdbx_seq_one_letter_code
_entity_poly.pdbx_strand_id
1 'polypeptide(L)' 'MDESVLAAVERTKGERSTSDRVNELLKLGLEQEQREALEQEAARFYAVANQSDRTEERAFQQASVRRMRRE' A
#
# COMPACT_ATOMS: atom_id res chain seq x y z
N MET A 1 -25.17 -0.74 -16.94
CA MET A 1 -24.70 -1.25 -15.64
C MET A 1 -24.57 -2.75 -15.80
N ASP A 2 -23.50 -3.36 -15.27
CA ASP A 2 -23.34 -4.81 -15.33
C ASP A 2 -24.45 -5.49 -14.50
N GLU A 3 -25.20 -6.38 -15.15
CA GLU A 3 -26.35 -7.06 -14.55
C GLU A 3 -25.92 -7.98 -13.39
N SER A 4 -24.70 -8.52 -13.46
CA SER A 4 -24.12 -9.33 -12.39
C SER A 4 -23.83 -8.51 -11.12
N VAL A 5 -23.38 -7.27 -11.29
CA VAL A 5 -23.12 -6.34 -10.18
C VAL A 5 -24.42 -5.90 -9.54
N LEU A 6 -25.42 -5.54 -10.34
CA LEU A 6 -26.74 -5.17 -9.82
C LEU A 6 -27.37 -6.34 -9.04
N ALA A 7 -27.30 -7.57 -9.56
CA ALA A 7 -27.78 -8.75 -8.87
C ALA A 7 -27.05 -9.00 -7.53
N ALA A 8 -25.75 -8.71 -7.46
CA ALA A 8 -24.99 -8.82 -6.21
C ALA A 8 -25.37 -7.72 -5.19
N VAL A 9 -25.61 -6.50 -5.65
CA VAL A 9 -26.11 -5.40 -4.81
C VAL A 9 -27.49 -5.76 -4.26
N GLU A 10 -28.41 -6.20 -5.11
CA GLU A 10 -29.76 -6.62 -4.72
C GLU A 10 -29.74 -7.74 -3.68
N ARG A 11 -28.83 -8.70 -3.82
CA ARG A 11 -28.65 -9.80 -2.86
C ARG A 11 -28.10 -9.34 -1.51
N THR A 12 -27.30 -8.27 -1.48
CA THR A 12 -26.55 -7.83 -0.29
C THR A 12 -27.09 -6.56 0.37
N LYS A 13 -28.06 -5.86 -0.24
CA LYS A 13 -28.60 -4.61 0.30
C LYS A 13 -29.40 -4.80 1.59
N GLY A 14 -29.98 -5.98 1.81
CA GLY A 14 -30.86 -6.25 2.94
C GLY A 14 -32.14 -5.41 2.85
N GLU A 15 -32.49 -4.72 3.93
CA GLU A 15 -33.65 -3.81 3.99
C GLU A 15 -33.39 -2.43 3.35
N ARG A 16 -32.15 -2.14 2.95
CA ARG A 16 -31.77 -0.83 2.40
C ARG A 16 -32.18 -0.70 0.95
N SER A 17 -32.32 0.55 0.49
CA SER A 17 -32.50 0.80 -0.94
C SER A 17 -31.25 0.42 -1.73
N THR A 18 -31.44 0.09 -3.00
CA THR A 18 -30.35 -0.26 -3.91
C THR A 18 -29.36 0.89 -4.03
N SER A 19 -29.87 2.13 -4.12
CA SER A 19 -29.05 3.35 -4.19
C SER A 19 -28.20 3.54 -2.93
N ASP A 20 -28.77 3.31 -1.74
CA ASP A 20 -28.02 3.42 -0.48
C ASP A 20 -26.89 2.40 -0.41
N ARG A 21 -27.17 1.16 -0.81
CA ARG A 21 -26.16 0.10 -0.84
C ARG A 21 -25.05 0.40 -1.85
N VAL A 22 -25.40 0.90 -3.04
CA VAL A 22 -24.41 1.31 -4.05
C VAL A 22 -23.54 2.44 -3.52
N ASN A 23 -24.13 3.47 -2.91
CA ASN A 23 -23.36 4.58 -2.35
C ASN A 23 -22.40 4.15 -1.25
N GLU A 24 -22.81 3.24 -0.37
CA GLU A 24 -21.94 2.68 0.65
C GLU A 24 -20.77 1.89 0.03
N LEU A 25 -21.05 1.04 -0.97
CA LEU A 25 -20.02 0.27 -1.67
C LEU A 25 -19.02 1.19 -2.38
N LEU A 26 -19.49 2.29 -2.99
CA LEU A 26 -18.63 3.28 -3.61
C LEU A 26 -17.72 3.97 -2.58
N LYS A 27 -18.25 4.34 -1.40
CA LYS A 27 -17.44 4.90 -0.32
C LYS A 27 -16.35 3.94 0.14
N LEU A 28 -16.71 2.67 0.35
CA LEU A 28 -15.75 1.62 0.75
C LEU A 28 -14.68 1.40 -0.33
N GLY A 29 -15.05 1.43 -1.61
CA GLY A 29 -14.12 1.34 -2.73
C GLY A 29 -13.13 2.51 -2.73
N LEU A 30 -13.61 3.74 -2.59
CA LEU A 30 -12.77 4.94 -2.53
C LEU A 30 -11.82 4.94 -1.33
N GLU A 31 -12.26 4.43 -0.17
CA GLU A 31 -11.40 4.26 1.00
C GLU A 31 -10.32 3.19 0.78
N GLN A 32 -10.68 2.08 0.12
CA GLN A 32 -9.73 1.02 -0.22
C GLN A 32 -8.66 1.53 -1.19
N GLU A 33 -9.06 2.25 -2.25
CA GLU A 33 -8.12 2.84 -3.23
C GLU A 33 -7.15 3.82 -2.54
N GLN A 34 -7.64 4.64 -1.61
CA GLN A 34 -6.78 5.53 -0.83
C GLN A 34 -5.77 4.78 0.03
N ARG A 35 -6.18 3.69 0.70
CA ARG A 35 -5.27 2.84 1.47
C ARG A 35 -4.20 2.21 0.59
N GLU A 36 -4.58 1.67 -0.57
CA GLU A 36 -3.64 1.06 -1.52
C GLU A 36 -2.64 2.09 -2.05
N ALA A 37 -3.09 3.32 -2.33
CA ALA A 37 -2.20 4.40 -2.73
C ALA A 37 -1.18 4.74 -1.63
N LEU A 38 -1.62 4.84 -0.38
CA LEU A 38 -0.74 5.10 0.77
C LEU A 38 0.25 3.95 1.00
N GLU A 39 -0.19 2.70 0.87
CA GLU A 39 0.69 1.53 0.99
C GLU A 39 1.75 1.51 -0.12
N GLN A 40 1.38 1.82 -1.36
CA GLN A 40 2.33 1.95 -2.46
C GLN A 40 3.32 3.09 -2.24
N GLU A 41 2.86 4.23 -1.74
CA GLU A 41 3.72 5.37 -1.40
C GLU A 41 4.70 5.01 -0.27
N ALA A 42 4.21 4.39 0.80
CA ALA A 42 5.04 3.91 1.90
C ALA A 42 6.09 2.91 1.41
N ALA A 43 5.69 1.93 0.58
CA ALA A 43 6.61 0.98 -0.01
C ALA A 43 7.72 1.67 -0.83
N ARG A 44 7.39 2.69 -1.62
CA ARG A 44 8.37 3.49 -2.37
C ARG A 44 9.29 4.27 -1.45
N PHE A 45 8.74 4.95 -0.44
CA PHE A 45 9.50 5.73 0.54
C PHE A 45 10.53 4.86 1.27
N TYR A 46 10.09 3.71 1.80
CA TYR A 46 10.97 2.79 2.51
C TYR A 46 11.92 2.01 1.57
N ALA A 47 11.56 1.78 0.32
CA ALA A 47 12.48 1.18 -0.65
C ALA A 47 13.72 2.07 -0.89
N VAL A 48 13.53 3.39 -0.94
CA VAL A 48 14.63 4.35 -1.08
C VAL A 48 15.47 4.43 0.19
N ALA A 49 14.84 4.58 1.36
CA ALA A 49 15.55 4.65 2.64
C ALA A 49 16.42 3.40 2.91
N ASN A 50 15.89 2.20 2.63
CA ASN A 50 16.63 0.95 2.81
C ASN A 50 17.83 0.80 1.85
N GLN A 51 17.87 1.51 0.72
CA GLN A 51 18.98 1.46 -0.22
C GLN A 51 20.12 2.41 0.17
N SER A 52 19.79 3.62 0.63
CA SER A 52 20.77 4.60 1.12
C SER A 52 21.46 4.08 2.39
N ASP A 53 20.69 3.58 3.36
CA ASP A 53 21.21 3.13 4.65
C ASP A 53 22.18 1.95 4.48
N ARG A 54 21.85 1.01 3.60
CA ARG A 54 22.75 -0.13 3.28
C ARG A 54 24.02 0.31 2.56
N THR A 55 23.99 1.41 1.84
CA THR A 55 25.18 1.92 1.12
C THR A 55 26.16 2.56 2.09
N GLU A 56 25.67 3.41 2.99
CA GLU A 56 26.48 4.01 4.06
C GLU A 56 27.01 2.94 5.03
N GLU A 57 26.16 2.01 5.46
CA GLU A 57 26.58 0.93 6.35
C GLU A 57 27.70 0.08 5.73
N ARG A 58 27.57 -0.28 4.45
CA ARG A 58 28.62 -1.01 3.71
C ARG A 58 29.90 -0.20 3.58
N ALA A 59 29.80 1.11 3.32
CA ALA A 59 30.97 1.98 3.24
C ALA A 59 31.71 2.06 4.58
N PHE A 60 30.98 2.19 5.69
CA PHE A 60 31.52 2.19 7.04
C PHE A 60 32.15 0.85 7.42
N GLN A 61 31.49 -0.26 7.12
CA GLN A 61 32.03 -1.61 7.33
C GLN A 61 33.34 -1.82 6.54
N GLN A 62 33.38 -1.41 5.27
CA GLN A 62 34.61 -1.51 4.46
C GLN A 62 35.74 -0.63 4.99
N ALA A 63 35.44 0.59 5.43
CA ALA A 63 36.43 1.48 6.05
C ALA A 63 36.99 0.88 7.34
N SER A 64 36.12 0.29 8.18
CA SER A 64 36.50 -0.38 9.42
C SER A 64 37.42 -1.59 9.17
N VAL A 65 37.09 -2.45 8.18
CA VAL A 65 37.93 -3.58 7.78
C VAL A 65 39.28 -3.11 7.23
N ARG A 66 39.30 -2.04 6.42
CA ARG A 66 40.55 -1.48 5.89
C ARG A 66 41.44 -0.92 6.99
N ARG A 67 40.87 -0.31 8.02
CA ARG A 67 41.62 0.17 9.19
C ARG A 67 42.25 -0.99 9.96
N MET A 68 41.46 -2.03 10.27
CA MET A 68 41.95 -3.20 11.01
C MET A 68 43.05 -3.97 10.28
N ARG A 69 43.11 -3.92 8.94
CA ARG A 69 44.19 -4.56 8.14
C ARG A 69 45.48 -3.74 8.03
N ARG A 70 45.46 -2.46 8.45
CA ARG A 70 46.63 -1.58 8.41
C ARG A 70 47.37 -1.52 9.76
N GLU A 71 46.82 -2.14 10.80
CA GLU A 71 47.48 -2.42 12.08
C GLU A 71 48.06 -3.84 12.06
#